data_AF-A0A2E8ULY6-F1
#
_entry.id   AF-A0A2E8ULY6-F1
#
_cell.length_a   1.000
_cell.length_b   1.000
_cell.length_c   1.000
_cell.angle_alpha   90.00
_cell.angle_beta   90.00
_cell.angle_gamma   90.00
#
_symmetry.space_group_name_H-M   'P 1'
#
loop_
_entity.id
_entity.type
_entity.pdbx_description
1 polymer ?
#
loop_
_entity_poly.entity_id
_entity_poly.type
_entity_poly.pdbx_seq_one_letter_code
_entity_poly.pdbx_strand_id
1 'polypeptide(L)'
;MLGTGLICLAGGLSAKVLAPRLEVVPVPAIAVPVQPVGPAPAIHLDPIRDRAPSRTVRRSLAVPDNGGLAVGGVDRLKLLFGDRISGRFLGFNEEGALMWKSPASKRPLELDAGSLARVELADRPVPETSRTHTCRLVMANEDELMGDLVEVKPGEKKGDATVILNTWYAGRLEIPLGMIQSIAPGVKGSRVVYSGPDSIRGWANGNTSSGAIQMKAQRQMGNVPFNGPVAPGVHADAANAVARIAGNRPAVNLPGWRYSKGTFHSQRSGAMLARNFELTDKVRIDFNLAWDNYFSFAFNFFTDKFSQYQGHGYQLRLDTSNAYLYRTSPSRGTENVGSNGRSGLSSGRGKARVSIFVDKDEKSFTLRLNDRLIKTWKDAKGFNGRGDGIIFISRNSQPIRISEIEITEWDGRLPEGGSARGDGKADFVEFTNKDNLSGTLVGIKRGRLSIDAGFDDPVEVPMERVGRIDLKSRAESIPSTPIRATLRNRGKLSYTLKGWADGKVRIVSPMFGEVAVDESMFSAIEFNLGKPRVESED
;
A
#
# COMPACT_ATOMS: atom_id res chain seq x y z
N MET A 1 12.78 -80.53 -30.08
CA MET A 1 12.58 -81.09 -28.73
C MET A 1 11.90 -80.01 -27.91
N LEU A 2 10.59 -80.12 -27.69
CA LEU A 2 9.97 -80.76 -26.51
C LEU A 2 10.35 -79.97 -25.24
N GLY A 3 9.46 -79.44 -24.42
CA GLY A 3 8.01 -79.56 -24.24
C GLY A 3 7.72 -78.97 -22.85
N THR A 4 6.75 -78.05 -22.71
CA THR A 4 5.41 -78.27 -22.13
C THR A 4 5.34 -78.67 -20.65
N GLY A 5 4.58 -77.87 -19.87
CA GLY A 5 4.02 -78.24 -18.54
C GLY A 5 3.83 -77.05 -17.59
N LEU A 6 2.83 -76.16 -17.78
CA LEU A 6 1.50 -76.13 -17.10
C LEU A 6 1.61 -75.72 -15.59
N ILE A 7 0.99 -74.66 -15.05
CA ILE A 7 -0.47 -74.49 -14.82
C ILE A 7 -0.80 -73.03 -14.38
N CYS A 8 -1.88 -72.51 -14.98
CA CYS A 8 -2.88 -71.52 -14.55
C CYS A 8 -2.53 -70.17 -13.87
N LEU A 9 -2.94 -69.08 -14.53
CA LEU A 9 -4.22 -68.40 -14.20
C LEU A 9 -4.65 -67.51 -15.38
N ALA A 10 -5.69 -67.95 -16.08
CA ALA A 10 -6.40 -67.20 -17.10
C ALA A 10 -7.61 -66.48 -16.47
N GLY A 11 -7.96 -65.32 -17.00
CA GLY A 11 -9.25 -64.68 -16.72
C GLY A 11 -9.22 -63.16 -16.83
N GLY A 12 -9.07 -62.65 -18.05
CA GLY A 12 -9.15 -61.22 -18.33
C GLY A 12 -10.56 -60.66 -18.13
N LEU A 13 -10.62 -59.37 -17.79
CA LEU A 13 -11.84 -58.57 -17.91
C LEU A 13 -11.59 -57.47 -18.94
N SER A 14 -12.21 -57.70 -20.10
CA SER A 14 -12.31 -56.78 -21.22
C SER A 14 -13.32 -55.66 -20.92
N ALA A 15 -13.06 -54.50 -21.50
CA ALA A 15 -13.79 -53.26 -21.33
C ALA A 15 -15.27 -53.36 -21.76
N LYS A 16 -16.16 -52.73 -20.97
CA LYS A 16 -17.46 -52.25 -21.44
C LYS A 16 -17.72 -50.84 -20.91
N VAL A 17 -17.74 -49.89 -21.83
CA VAL A 17 -18.31 -48.55 -21.69
C VAL A 17 -19.82 -48.72 -21.47
N LEU A 18 -20.36 -48.16 -20.39
CA LEU A 18 -21.80 -47.98 -20.20
C LEU A 18 -22.09 -46.52 -19.82
N ALA A 19 -22.84 -45.84 -20.68
CA ALA A 19 -23.35 -44.50 -20.46
C ALA A 19 -24.45 -44.51 -19.37
N PRO A 20 -24.59 -43.44 -18.55
CA PRO A 20 -25.73 -43.33 -17.64
C PRO A 20 -27.01 -43.00 -18.43
N ARG A 21 -27.99 -43.89 -18.29
CA ARG A 21 -29.34 -43.83 -18.83
C ARG A 21 -30.20 -42.96 -17.91
N LEU A 22 -30.84 -41.92 -18.45
CA LEU A 22 -31.86 -41.12 -17.76
C LEU A 22 -33.11 -41.99 -17.55
N GLU A 23 -33.44 -42.26 -16.29
CA GLU A 23 -34.71 -42.86 -15.89
C GLU A 23 -35.69 -41.75 -15.47
N VAL A 24 -36.79 -41.64 -16.22
CA VAL A 24 -37.93 -40.78 -15.89
C VAL A 24 -38.85 -41.57 -14.98
N VAL A 25 -38.98 -41.14 -13.73
CA VAL A 25 -39.99 -41.67 -12.80
C VAL A 25 -41.24 -40.79 -12.87
N PRO A 26 -42.45 -41.35 -13.13
CA PRO A 26 -43.68 -40.58 -13.25
C PRO A 26 -44.24 -40.18 -11.87
N VAL A 27 -44.68 -38.93 -11.74
CA VAL A 27 -45.42 -38.42 -10.57
C VAL A 27 -46.93 -38.61 -10.81
N PRO A 28 -47.70 -39.14 -9.85
CA PRO A 28 -49.13 -39.38 -10.03
C PRO A 28 -49.93 -38.06 -9.98
N ALA A 29 -50.87 -37.92 -10.92
CA ALA A 29 -51.82 -36.83 -10.97
C ALA A 29 -52.96 -37.07 -9.96
N ILE A 30 -53.11 -36.17 -8.98
CA ILE A 30 -54.34 -36.02 -8.20
C ILE A 30 -54.84 -34.60 -8.43
N ALA A 31 -55.95 -34.49 -9.15
CA ALA A 31 -56.64 -33.24 -9.41
C ALA A 31 -57.50 -32.85 -8.19
N VAL A 32 -57.36 -31.62 -7.72
CA VAL A 32 -58.31 -30.97 -6.81
C VAL A 32 -58.78 -29.67 -7.49
N PRO A 33 -60.10 -29.42 -7.59
CA PRO A 33 -60.65 -28.35 -8.43
C PRO A 33 -60.44 -26.96 -7.80
N VAL A 34 -59.95 -26.02 -8.60
CA VAL A 34 -59.86 -24.59 -8.25
C VAL A 34 -61.17 -23.92 -8.63
N GLN A 35 -61.89 -23.35 -7.65
CA GLN A 35 -63.00 -22.43 -7.90
C GLN A 35 -62.48 -21.08 -8.42
N PRO A 36 -63.15 -20.45 -9.40
CA PRO A 36 -62.75 -19.16 -9.93
C PRO A 36 -63.06 -18.03 -8.92
N VAL A 37 -62.02 -17.38 -8.41
CA VAL A 37 -62.14 -16.09 -7.71
C VAL A 37 -62.13 -14.99 -8.78
N GLY A 38 -63.19 -14.17 -8.78
CA GLY A 38 -63.45 -13.13 -9.79
C GLY A 38 -62.42 -12.00 -9.85
N PRO A 39 -62.57 -11.07 -10.82
CA PRO A 39 -61.58 -10.04 -11.11
C PRO A 39 -61.41 -9.06 -9.94
N ALA A 40 -60.16 -8.77 -9.59
CA ALA A 40 -59.78 -7.73 -8.64
C ALA A 40 -60.23 -6.33 -9.14
N PRO A 41 -60.62 -5.40 -8.24
CA PRO A 41 -61.10 -4.08 -8.64
C PRO A 41 -59.98 -3.23 -9.25
N ALA A 42 -60.32 -2.49 -10.30
CA ALA A 42 -59.43 -1.55 -10.96
C ALA A 42 -59.10 -0.36 -10.05
N ILE A 43 -57.81 -0.09 -9.83
CA ILE A 43 -57.34 1.13 -9.18
C ILE A 43 -57.42 2.26 -10.22
N HIS A 44 -58.34 3.20 -10.00
CA HIS A 44 -58.46 4.42 -10.80
C HIS A 44 -57.36 5.40 -10.39
N LEU A 45 -56.43 5.70 -11.31
CA LEU A 45 -55.45 6.77 -11.13
C LEU A 45 -56.01 8.05 -11.73
N ASP A 46 -56.22 9.08 -10.90
CA ASP A 46 -56.55 10.42 -11.40
C ASP A 46 -55.34 11.03 -12.12
N PRO A 47 -55.54 11.81 -13.20
CA PRO A 47 -54.45 12.41 -13.96
C PRO A 47 -53.77 13.52 -13.15
N ILE A 48 -52.43 13.45 -13.12
CA ILE A 48 -51.57 14.47 -12.50
C ILE A 48 -51.77 15.79 -13.25
N ARG A 49 -52.34 16.79 -12.56
CA ARG A 49 -52.35 18.19 -13.02
C ARG A 49 -51.01 18.82 -12.66
N ASP A 50 -50.28 19.28 -13.67
CA ASP A 50 -49.12 20.16 -13.51
C ASP A 50 -49.50 21.42 -12.71
N ARG A 51 -48.81 21.66 -11.60
CA ARG A 51 -48.73 22.99 -10.96
C ARG A 51 -47.27 23.35 -10.66
N ALA A 52 -46.87 24.46 -11.27
CA ALA A 52 -45.59 25.15 -11.10
C ALA A 52 -45.40 25.68 -9.65
N PRO A 53 -44.17 26.12 -9.28
CA PRO A 53 -43.65 26.02 -7.92
C PRO A 53 -44.05 27.21 -7.04
N SER A 54 -44.34 26.92 -5.76
CA SER A 54 -44.49 27.95 -4.72
C SER A 54 -43.26 27.98 -3.82
N ARG A 55 -42.46 29.05 -3.95
CA ARG A 55 -41.45 29.50 -2.98
C ARG A 55 -42.13 29.86 -1.67
N THR A 56 -41.79 29.19 -0.56
CA THR A 56 -41.56 29.85 0.75
C THR A 56 -40.91 28.91 1.76
N VAL A 57 -39.70 29.32 2.18
CA VAL A 57 -39.00 29.11 3.45
C VAL A 57 -39.70 28.19 4.47
N ARG A 58 -39.15 26.98 4.69
CA ARG A 58 -39.35 26.23 5.93
C ARG A 58 -38.04 26.18 6.71
N ARG A 59 -38.13 26.75 7.93
CA ARG A 59 -37.12 26.73 8.99
C ARG A 59 -36.52 25.33 9.17
N SER A 60 -35.20 25.28 9.31
CA SER A 60 -34.49 24.10 9.79
C SER A 60 -35.00 23.72 11.17
N LEU A 61 -35.51 22.49 11.30
CA LEU A 61 -35.67 21.85 12.60
C LEU A 61 -34.26 21.60 13.15
N ALA A 62 -33.92 22.32 14.21
CA ALA A 62 -32.69 22.10 14.96
C ALA A 62 -32.72 20.68 15.54
N VAL A 63 -31.80 19.84 15.06
CA VAL A 63 -31.45 18.58 15.72
C VAL A 63 -30.47 18.94 16.84
N PRO A 64 -30.69 18.47 18.09
CA PRO A 64 -29.74 18.71 19.17
C PRO A 64 -28.40 18.05 18.83
N ASP A 65 -27.35 18.86 18.88
CA ASP A 65 -25.95 18.48 18.73
C ASP A 65 -25.56 17.55 19.90
N ASN A 66 -25.60 16.23 19.66
CA ASN A 66 -24.92 15.26 20.51
C ASN A 66 -23.52 15.07 19.92
N GLY A 67 -22.56 15.68 20.60
CA GLY A 67 -21.24 15.98 20.06
C GLY A 67 -20.41 14.76 19.62
N GLY A 68 -19.52 15.04 18.67
CA GLY A 68 -18.36 14.19 18.37
C GLY A 68 -18.22 13.71 16.93
N LEU A 69 -18.82 14.35 15.93
CA LEU A 69 -18.56 14.06 14.52
C LEU A 69 -18.22 15.34 13.73
N ALA A 70 -17.09 15.98 14.03
CA ALA A 70 -16.55 17.01 13.15
C ALA A 70 -15.07 17.38 13.40
N VAL A 71 -14.14 16.42 13.55
CA VAL A 71 -12.73 16.57 13.13
C VAL A 71 -12.16 15.16 12.95
N GLY A 72 -11.69 14.81 11.75
CA GLY A 72 -11.08 13.50 11.47
C GLY A 72 -12.01 12.59 10.67
N GLY A 73 -11.48 12.03 9.57
CA GLY A 73 -12.24 11.23 8.61
C GLY A 73 -12.77 9.89 9.15
N VAL A 74 -13.11 8.98 8.23
CA VAL A 74 -13.67 7.65 8.54
C VAL A 74 -12.56 6.61 8.62
N ASP A 75 -12.46 5.90 9.75
CA ASP A 75 -11.56 4.76 9.90
C ASP A 75 -12.08 3.56 9.11
N ARG A 76 -11.18 2.67 8.69
CA ARG A 76 -11.54 1.44 7.96
C ARG A 76 -10.95 0.21 8.63
N LEU A 77 -11.80 -0.76 8.91
CA LEU A 77 -11.41 -2.07 9.40
C LEU A 77 -11.52 -3.10 8.27
N LYS A 78 -10.52 -3.96 8.15
CA LYS A 78 -10.51 -5.16 7.33
C LYS A 78 -10.35 -6.38 8.23
N LEU A 79 -11.19 -7.38 8.02
CA LEU A 79 -11.16 -8.66 8.72
C LEU A 79 -10.36 -9.70 7.91
N LEU A 80 -9.89 -10.76 8.57
CA LEU A 80 -9.07 -11.81 7.93
C LEU A 80 -9.81 -12.52 6.78
N PHE A 81 -11.13 -12.59 6.87
CA PHE A 81 -12.02 -13.13 5.84
C PHE A 81 -12.34 -12.14 4.70
N GLY A 82 -11.72 -10.95 4.69
CA GLY A 82 -11.76 -10.01 3.58
C GLY A 82 -12.83 -8.92 3.68
N ASP A 83 -13.79 -9.07 4.61
CA ASP A 83 -14.80 -8.06 4.88
C ASP A 83 -14.20 -6.74 5.32
N ARG A 84 -14.85 -5.66 4.91
CA ARG A 84 -14.43 -4.28 5.21
C ARG A 84 -15.57 -3.53 5.86
N ILE A 85 -15.26 -2.85 6.95
CA ILE A 85 -16.21 -2.07 7.74
C ILE A 85 -15.68 -0.65 7.84
N SER A 86 -16.52 0.34 7.53
CA SER A 86 -16.21 1.76 7.74
C SER A 86 -16.87 2.24 9.03
N GLY A 87 -16.21 3.15 9.74
CA GLY A 87 -16.67 3.60 11.05
C GLY A 87 -15.57 4.31 11.82
N ARG A 88 -15.59 4.17 13.15
CA ARG A 88 -14.59 4.75 14.03
C ARG A 88 -14.03 3.68 14.95
N PHE A 89 -12.70 3.56 14.96
CA PHE A 89 -11.97 2.75 15.91
C PHE A 89 -11.93 3.44 17.27
N LEU A 90 -12.28 2.70 18.33
CA LEU A 90 -12.34 3.23 19.70
C LEU A 90 -11.28 2.62 20.64
N GLY A 91 -10.41 1.73 20.14
CA GLY A 91 -9.43 1.03 20.96
C GLY A 91 -9.84 -0.41 21.28
N PHE A 92 -9.38 -0.92 22.42
CA PHE A 92 -9.64 -2.27 22.90
C PHE A 92 -10.23 -2.22 24.32
N ASN A 93 -11.19 -3.09 24.63
CA ASN A 93 -11.72 -3.23 25.99
C ASN A 93 -10.80 -4.09 26.88
N GLU A 94 -11.20 -4.30 28.14
CA GLU A 94 -10.42 -5.07 29.12
C GLU A 94 -10.31 -6.55 28.75
N GLU A 95 -11.30 -7.08 28.04
CA GLU A 95 -11.32 -8.44 27.50
C GLU A 95 -10.47 -8.62 26.24
N GLY A 96 -9.88 -7.53 25.72
CA GLY A 96 -9.03 -7.54 24.53
C GLY A 96 -9.79 -7.60 23.20
N ALA A 97 -11.09 -7.34 23.20
CA ALA A 97 -11.89 -7.15 21.98
C ALA A 97 -11.72 -5.73 21.43
N LEU A 98 -11.72 -5.61 20.10
CA LEU A 98 -11.69 -4.33 19.41
C LEU A 98 -13.04 -3.64 19.50
N MET A 99 -13.04 -2.38 19.90
CA MET A 99 -14.23 -1.55 20.01
C MET A 99 -14.42 -0.73 18.73
N TRP A 100 -15.52 -0.96 18.01
CA TRP A 100 -15.81 -0.32 16.73
C TRP A 100 -17.15 0.39 16.71
N LYS A 101 -17.19 1.69 16.39
CA LYS A 101 -18.43 2.43 16.21
C LYS A 101 -18.79 2.54 14.73
N SER A 102 -19.81 1.80 14.31
CA SER A 102 -20.41 1.93 12.98
C SER A 102 -21.46 3.07 12.98
N PRO A 103 -21.60 3.83 11.88
CA PRO A 103 -22.71 4.78 11.71
C PRO A 103 -24.09 4.10 11.78
N ALA A 104 -24.16 2.80 11.45
CA ALA A 104 -25.39 2.03 11.44
C ALA A 104 -25.73 1.41 12.82
N SER A 105 -24.82 1.45 13.80
CA SER A 105 -25.04 0.82 15.11
C SER A 105 -25.36 1.86 16.19
N LYS A 106 -26.32 1.56 17.07
CA LYS A 106 -26.62 2.43 18.23
C LYS A 106 -25.49 2.38 19.28
N ARG A 107 -24.94 1.20 19.55
CA ARG A 107 -23.81 0.97 20.46
C ARG A 107 -22.53 0.60 19.69
N PRO A 108 -21.34 0.82 20.27
CA PRO A 108 -20.11 0.21 19.77
C PRO A 108 -20.26 -1.31 19.62
N LEU A 109 -19.64 -1.85 18.58
CA LEU A 109 -19.53 -3.28 18.31
C LEU A 109 -18.24 -3.79 18.92
N GLU A 110 -18.31 -4.93 19.58
CA GLU A 110 -17.14 -5.69 20.04
C GLU A 110 -16.76 -6.71 18.95
N LEU A 111 -15.50 -6.66 18.53
CA LEU A 111 -14.97 -7.53 17.49
C LEU A 111 -13.78 -8.32 18.05
N ASP A 112 -13.79 -9.63 17.82
CA ASP A 112 -12.68 -10.50 18.22
C ASP A 112 -11.36 -10.03 17.59
N ALA A 113 -10.35 -9.78 18.42
CA ALA A 113 -9.01 -9.40 17.98
C ALA A 113 -8.37 -10.45 17.07
N GLY A 114 -8.72 -11.73 17.27
CA GLY A 114 -8.25 -12.85 16.47
C GLY A 114 -8.71 -12.81 15.01
N SER A 115 -9.77 -12.05 14.70
CA SER A 115 -10.38 -11.91 13.37
C SER A 115 -9.88 -10.71 12.56
N LEU A 116 -9.10 -9.81 13.17
CA LEU A 116 -8.68 -8.55 12.55
C LEU A 116 -7.52 -8.79 11.56
N ALA A 117 -7.59 -8.15 10.39
CA ALA A 117 -6.48 -8.12 9.46
C ALA A 117 -5.77 -6.76 9.48
N ARG A 118 -6.52 -5.67 9.39
CA ARG A 118 -5.96 -4.32 9.27
C ARG A 118 -6.95 -3.26 9.71
N VAL A 119 -6.47 -2.23 10.42
CA VAL A 119 -7.19 -0.99 10.68
C VAL A 119 -6.44 0.15 9.99
N GLU A 120 -7.12 0.93 9.17
CA GLU A 120 -6.63 2.20 8.63
C GLU A 120 -7.28 3.33 9.42
N LEU A 121 -6.45 4.20 10.00
CA LEU A 121 -6.89 5.28 10.87
C LEU A 121 -6.97 6.57 10.07
N ALA A 122 -8.14 7.19 10.07
CA ALA A 122 -8.28 8.55 9.56
C ALA A 122 -7.44 9.51 10.40
N ASP A 123 -7.18 10.71 9.86
CA ASP A 123 -6.39 11.72 10.56
C ASP A 123 -6.98 12.03 11.93
N ARG A 124 -6.14 11.90 12.96
CA ARG A 124 -6.43 12.25 14.34
C ARG A 124 -5.81 13.61 14.65
N PRO A 125 -6.42 14.42 15.53
CA PRO A 125 -5.74 15.58 16.09
C PRO A 125 -4.40 15.15 16.67
N VAL A 126 -3.35 15.85 16.29
CA VAL A 126 -1.99 15.55 16.74
C VAL A 126 -1.68 16.46 17.93
N PRO A 127 -1.06 15.97 19.01
CA PRO A 127 -0.70 16.80 20.16
C PRO A 127 0.15 18.01 19.79
N GLU A 128 0.06 19.08 20.58
CA GLU A 128 0.90 20.29 20.40
C GLU A 128 2.41 20.02 20.51
N THR A 129 2.80 18.94 21.19
CA THR A 129 4.19 18.47 21.29
C THR A 129 4.72 17.88 19.98
N SER A 130 3.84 17.67 18.99
CA SER A 130 4.21 17.10 17.70
C SER A 130 5.15 18.01 16.93
N ARG A 131 6.19 17.40 16.39
CA ARG A 131 7.21 18.09 15.61
C ARG A 131 7.83 17.15 14.59
N THR A 132 8.44 17.74 13.57
CA THR A 132 9.29 16.99 12.64
C THR A 132 10.58 16.61 13.33
N HIS A 133 10.90 15.32 13.26
CA HIS A 133 12.15 14.79 13.78
C HIS A 133 13.27 14.81 12.74
N THR A 134 14.52 14.87 13.20
CA THR A 134 15.69 15.04 12.34
C THR A 134 16.60 13.81 12.26
N CYS A 135 16.30 12.73 12.96
CA CYS A 135 17.07 11.49 12.91
C CYS A 135 16.16 10.32 12.55
N ARG A 136 16.64 9.50 11.63
CA ARG A 136 16.04 8.21 11.30
C ARG A 136 16.83 7.09 11.98
N LEU A 137 16.11 6.16 12.58
CA LEU A 137 16.64 4.90 13.07
C LEU A 137 15.98 3.76 12.31
N VAL A 138 16.81 2.87 11.77
CA VAL A 138 16.36 1.57 11.25
C VAL A 138 16.83 0.50 12.22
N MET A 139 15.89 -0.28 12.71
CA MET A 139 16.08 -1.34 13.69
C MET A 139 16.51 -2.63 13.01
N ALA A 140 17.04 -3.58 13.78
CA ALA A 140 17.51 -4.87 13.26
C ALA A 140 16.37 -5.74 12.69
N ASN A 141 15.12 -5.47 13.05
CA ASN A 141 13.92 -6.08 12.44
C ASN A 141 13.32 -5.26 11.30
N GLU A 142 14.10 -4.29 10.79
CA GLU A 142 13.75 -3.29 9.80
C GLU A 142 12.68 -2.27 10.26
N ASP A 143 12.19 -2.33 11.50
CA ASP A 143 11.35 -1.25 12.01
C ASP A 143 12.06 0.09 11.85
N GLU A 144 11.29 1.13 11.61
CA GLU A 144 11.83 2.44 11.28
C GLU A 144 11.12 3.49 12.12
N LEU A 145 11.91 4.24 12.89
CA LEU A 145 11.45 5.31 13.77
C LEU A 145 12.11 6.63 13.41
N MET A 146 11.34 7.70 13.56
CA MET A 146 11.82 9.07 13.44
C MET A 146 11.86 9.70 14.83
N GLY A 147 12.99 10.29 15.20
CA GLY A 147 13.19 10.96 16.48
C GLY A 147 14.35 11.96 16.46
N ASP A 148 14.59 12.63 17.57
CA ASP A 148 15.74 13.49 17.77
C ASP A 148 16.79 12.71 18.56
N LEU A 149 17.91 12.39 17.92
CA LEU A 149 19.01 11.67 18.55
C LEU A 149 19.63 12.57 19.62
N VAL A 150 19.50 12.17 20.88
CA VAL A 150 20.01 12.93 22.03
C VAL A 150 21.47 12.56 22.30
N GLU A 151 21.72 11.27 22.45
CA GLU A 151 23.03 10.72 22.79
C GLU A 151 23.09 9.22 22.47
N VAL A 152 24.31 8.69 22.35
CA VAL A 152 24.59 7.26 22.42
C VAL A 152 25.51 7.07 23.62
N LYS A 153 24.96 6.47 24.69
CA LYS A 153 25.66 6.24 25.95
C LYS A 153 26.51 4.98 25.84
N PRO A 154 27.82 5.02 26.11
CA PRO A 154 28.63 3.82 26.21
C PRO A 154 28.10 2.89 27.32
N GLY A 155 28.11 1.59 27.06
CA GLY A 155 27.87 0.55 28.06
C GLY A 155 29.15 0.18 28.82
N GLU A 156 29.05 -0.81 29.71
CA GLU A 156 30.19 -1.29 30.50
C GLU A 156 31.23 -2.05 29.66
N LYS A 157 30.78 -2.73 28.59
CA LYS A 157 31.64 -3.49 27.70
C LYS A 157 31.90 -2.72 26.41
N LYS A 158 33.09 -2.89 25.85
CA LYS A 158 33.46 -2.31 24.57
C LYS A 158 32.50 -2.80 23.48
N GLY A 159 31.85 -1.86 22.79
CA GLY A 159 30.88 -2.15 21.72
C GLY A 159 29.43 -2.30 22.18
N ASP A 160 29.18 -2.25 23.50
CA ASP A 160 27.84 -2.07 24.06
C ASP A 160 27.55 -0.58 24.22
N ALA A 161 26.35 -0.17 23.86
CA ALA A 161 25.87 1.20 24.06
C ALA A 161 24.34 1.23 24.05
N THR A 162 23.77 2.33 24.54
CA THR A 162 22.34 2.61 24.48
C THR A 162 22.11 3.92 23.74
N VAL A 163 21.31 3.86 22.68
CA VAL A 163 20.86 5.01 21.93
C VAL A 163 19.67 5.64 22.62
N ILE A 164 19.75 6.95 22.84
CA ILE A 164 18.69 7.74 23.43
C ILE A 164 18.05 8.57 22.33
N LEU A 165 16.79 8.26 22.04
CA LEU A 165 16.00 8.94 21.02
C LEU A 165 14.83 9.67 21.68
N ASN A 166 14.71 10.97 21.45
CA ASN A 166 13.53 11.72 21.89
C ASN A 166 12.48 11.78 20.78
N THR A 167 11.25 11.43 21.10
CA THR A 167 10.13 11.39 20.15
C THR A 167 8.96 12.20 20.68
N TRP A 168 8.18 12.83 19.81
CA TRP A 168 6.97 13.53 20.26
C TRP A 168 5.86 12.57 20.72
N TYR A 169 5.86 11.34 20.18
CA TYR A 169 4.79 10.36 20.39
C TYR A 169 5.05 9.42 21.58
N ALA A 170 6.31 9.12 21.93
CA ALA A 170 6.66 8.22 23.03
C ALA A 170 7.59 8.86 24.08
N GLY A 171 7.99 10.13 23.89
CA GLY A 171 9.01 10.76 24.72
C GLY A 171 10.40 10.14 24.49
N ARG A 172 11.16 10.00 25.57
CA ARG A 172 12.52 9.45 25.57
C ARG A 172 12.48 7.91 25.46
N LEU A 173 13.00 7.39 24.35
CA LEU A 173 13.22 5.96 24.13
C LEU A 173 14.69 5.62 24.41
N GLU A 174 14.92 4.53 25.11
CA GLU A 174 16.24 3.96 25.34
C GLU A 174 16.34 2.63 24.58
N ILE A 175 17.24 2.59 23.60
CA ILE A 175 17.31 1.51 22.62
C ILE A 175 18.72 0.91 22.67
N PRO A 176 18.88 -0.39 22.99
CA PRO A 176 20.18 -1.03 22.93
C PRO A 176 20.78 -0.92 21.52
N LEU A 177 22.06 -0.53 21.42
CA LEU A 177 22.73 -0.31 20.13
C LEU A 177 22.70 -1.58 19.26
N GLY A 178 22.78 -2.76 19.89
CA GLY A 178 22.69 -4.04 19.19
C GLY A 178 21.34 -4.34 18.52
N MET A 179 20.28 -3.60 18.87
CA MET A 179 18.96 -3.70 18.23
C MET A 179 18.80 -2.74 17.04
N ILE A 180 19.81 -1.91 16.75
CA ILE A 180 19.77 -0.92 15.68
C ILE A 180 20.62 -1.41 14.51
N GLN A 181 20.06 -1.30 13.31
CA GLN A 181 20.77 -1.58 12.07
C GLN A 181 21.49 -0.33 11.56
N SER A 182 20.82 0.82 11.57
CA SER A 182 21.43 2.08 11.14
C SER A 182 20.85 3.32 11.81
N ILE A 183 21.69 4.35 11.90
CA ILE A 183 21.36 5.69 12.38
C ILE A 183 21.64 6.69 11.27
N ALA A 184 20.67 7.52 10.91
CA ALA A 184 20.83 8.57 9.91
C ALA A 184 20.43 9.93 10.49
N PRO A 185 21.40 10.72 11.00
CA PRO A 185 21.18 12.08 11.46
C PRO A 185 20.92 13.06 10.30
N GLY A 186 20.33 14.21 10.63
CA GLY A 186 20.08 15.31 9.69
C GLY A 186 19.03 15.00 8.62
N VAL A 187 18.26 13.93 8.80
CA VAL A 187 17.15 13.56 7.92
C VAL A 187 15.94 14.40 8.32
N LYS A 188 15.63 15.46 7.55
CA LYS A 188 14.37 16.17 7.72
C LYS A 188 13.21 15.18 7.50
N GLY A 189 12.34 15.04 8.49
CA GLY A 189 11.25 14.08 8.50
C GLY A 189 10.46 14.05 7.19
N SER A 190 10.32 12.83 6.66
CA SER A 190 9.66 12.54 5.39
C SER A 190 8.19 12.91 5.43
N ARG A 191 7.81 14.01 4.78
CA ARG A 191 6.40 14.38 4.55
C ARG A 191 5.71 13.27 3.74
N VAL A 192 4.63 12.69 4.29
CA VAL A 192 3.74 11.82 3.51
C VAL A 192 2.84 12.72 2.66
N VAL A 193 3.02 12.65 1.35
CA VAL A 193 2.25 13.41 0.35
C VAL A 193 0.91 12.73 0.06
N TYR A 194 0.87 11.40 0.09
CA TYR A 194 -0.36 10.64 -0.15
C TYR A 194 -0.29 9.22 0.41
N SER A 195 -1.42 8.71 0.90
CA SER A 195 -1.64 7.30 1.22
C SER A 195 -3.06 6.89 0.80
N GLY A 196 -3.20 5.79 0.07
CA GLY A 196 -4.49 5.30 -0.42
C GLY A 196 -4.37 4.11 -1.38
N PRO A 197 -5.31 3.88 -2.32
CA PRO A 197 -6.53 4.65 -2.57
C PRO A 197 -7.69 4.27 -1.65
N ASP A 198 -8.45 5.28 -1.22
CA ASP A 198 -9.69 5.13 -0.43
C ASP A 198 -10.96 5.24 -1.28
N SER A 199 -10.84 5.84 -2.45
CA SER A 199 -11.90 6.05 -3.42
C SER A 199 -11.31 6.36 -4.79
N ILE A 200 -12.16 6.34 -5.82
CA ILE A 200 -11.83 6.88 -7.14
C ILE A 200 -11.78 8.42 -7.14
N ARG A 201 -12.23 9.10 -6.08
CA ARG A 201 -12.29 10.57 -6.06
C ARG A 201 -10.88 11.16 -6.16
N GLY A 202 -10.75 12.22 -6.95
CA GLY A 202 -9.47 12.88 -7.23
C GLY A 202 -8.58 12.15 -8.26
N TRP A 203 -8.98 10.96 -8.71
CA TRP A 203 -8.30 10.25 -9.79
C TRP A 203 -9.02 10.46 -11.11
N ALA A 204 -8.27 10.76 -12.17
CA ALA A 204 -8.78 10.86 -13.53
C ALA A 204 -8.60 9.52 -14.26
N ASN A 205 -9.59 9.12 -15.04
CA ASN A 205 -9.60 7.85 -15.77
C ASN A 205 -9.69 8.11 -17.27
N GLY A 206 -9.03 7.29 -18.08
CA GLY A 206 -9.08 7.43 -19.53
C GLY A 206 -8.41 6.27 -20.25
N ASN A 207 -8.23 6.42 -21.56
CA ASN A 207 -7.48 5.46 -22.36
C ASN A 207 -6.46 6.18 -23.27
N THR A 208 -5.33 5.55 -23.50
CA THR A 208 -4.31 6.00 -24.46
C THR A 208 -4.87 6.24 -25.87
N SER A 209 -5.88 5.47 -26.30
CA SER A 209 -6.55 5.65 -27.60
C SER A 209 -7.40 6.90 -27.68
N SER A 210 -7.88 7.41 -26.54
CA SER A 210 -8.61 8.68 -26.43
C SER A 210 -7.69 9.91 -26.31
N GLY A 211 -6.36 9.72 -26.32
CA GLY A 211 -5.40 10.81 -26.16
C GLY A 211 -5.21 11.24 -24.70
N ALA A 212 -4.84 12.50 -24.50
CA ALA A 212 -4.54 13.04 -23.18
C ALA A 212 -5.82 13.22 -22.33
N ILE A 213 -5.78 12.79 -21.07
CA ILE A 213 -6.82 13.13 -20.09
C ILE A 213 -6.63 14.60 -19.69
N GLN A 214 -7.71 15.37 -19.67
CA GLN A 214 -7.64 16.74 -19.18
C GLN A 214 -7.29 16.75 -17.69
N MET A 215 -6.23 17.46 -17.28
CA MET A 215 -5.81 17.48 -15.88
C MET A 215 -6.89 18.02 -14.94
N LYS A 216 -7.72 18.97 -15.41
CA LYS A 216 -8.85 19.50 -14.66
C LYS A 216 -9.92 18.45 -14.34
N ALA A 217 -9.99 17.33 -15.07
CA ALA A 217 -10.95 16.25 -14.82
C ALA A 217 -10.79 15.63 -13.43
N GLN A 218 -9.60 15.75 -12.81
CA GLN A 218 -9.38 15.35 -11.42
C GLN A 218 -10.25 16.09 -10.41
N ARG A 219 -10.61 17.35 -10.71
CA ARG A 219 -11.37 18.24 -9.81
C ARG A 219 -12.90 18.10 -9.96
N GLN A 220 -13.37 17.45 -11.04
CA GLN A 220 -14.79 17.43 -11.41
C GLN A 220 -15.46 16.04 -11.31
N MET A 221 -14.75 14.97 -10.92
CA MET A 221 -15.37 13.65 -10.73
C MET A 221 -16.18 13.57 -9.43
N GLY A 222 -17.27 14.34 -9.36
CA GLY A 222 -18.44 14.01 -8.57
C GLY A 222 -19.24 12.95 -9.34
N ASN A 223 -19.37 11.75 -8.77
CA ASN A 223 -20.19 10.62 -9.24
C ASN A 223 -19.74 9.95 -10.56
N VAL A 224 -18.80 9.02 -10.46
CA VAL A 224 -18.74 7.87 -11.39
C VAL A 224 -19.55 6.74 -10.77
N PRO A 225 -20.51 6.11 -11.47
CA PRO A 225 -21.31 5.03 -10.90
C PRO A 225 -20.40 3.86 -10.51
N PHE A 226 -20.51 3.48 -9.25
CA PHE A 226 -20.00 2.24 -8.67
C PHE A 226 -20.63 1.07 -9.44
N ASN A 227 -19.86 0.40 -10.30
CA ASN A 227 -20.30 -0.87 -10.85
C ASN A 227 -19.92 -1.94 -9.81
N GLY A 228 -20.95 -2.56 -9.21
CA GLY A 228 -20.84 -3.51 -8.10
C GLY A 228 -20.01 -4.77 -8.38
N PRO A 229 -20.04 -5.76 -7.46
CA PRO A 229 -19.15 -6.92 -7.51
C PRO A 229 -19.26 -7.69 -8.83
N VAL A 230 -18.13 -8.20 -9.30
CA VAL A 230 -18.04 -9.02 -10.51
C VAL A 230 -18.49 -10.42 -10.13
N ALA A 231 -19.52 -10.95 -10.80
CA ALA A 231 -19.83 -12.37 -10.69
C ALA A 231 -18.73 -13.21 -11.36
N PRO A 232 -18.26 -14.31 -10.74
CA PRO A 232 -17.31 -15.23 -11.38
C PRO A 232 -17.86 -15.72 -12.72
N GLY A 233 -17.14 -15.48 -13.81
CA GLY A 233 -17.47 -16.01 -15.14
C GLY A 233 -18.08 -15.03 -16.15
N VAL A 234 -18.28 -13.75 -15.82
CA VAL A 234 -18.71 -12.75 -16.81
C VAL A 234 -17.49 -12.18 -17.54
N HIS A 235 -17.06 -12.87 -18.59
CA HIS A 235 -16.29 -12.22 -19.67
C HIS A 235 -17.07 -10.98 -20.11
N ALA A 236 -16.36 -9.89 -20.43
CA ALA A 236 -16.90 -8.58 -20.79
C ALA A 236 -17.79 -8.56 -22.08
N ASP A 237 -18.30 -9.71 -22.49
CA ASP A 237 -18.95 -9.98 -23.76
C ASP A 237 -20.48 -10.06 -23.66
N ALA A 238 -21.07 -10.45 -22.52
CA ALA A 238 -22.53 -10.65 -22.44
C ALA A 238 -23.32 -9.33 -22.57
N ALA A 239 -22.91 -8.28 -21.87
CA ALA A 239 -23.52 -6.95 -22.00
C ALA A 239 -23.23 -6.28 -23.37
N ASN A 240 -22.10 -6.63 -24.00
CA ASN A 240 -21.73 -6.14 -25.33
C ASN A 240 -22.41 -6.91 -26.48
N ALA A 241 -22.75 -8.18 -26.28
CA ALA A 241 -23.42 -9.03 -27.26
C ALA A 241 -24.86 -8.55 -27.51
N VAL A 242 -25.60 -8.21 -26.45
CA VAL A 242 -26.97 -7.69 -26.56
C VAL A 242 -27.00 -6.32 -27.26
N ALA A 243 -26.01 -5.45 -27.00
CA ALA A 243 -25.91 -4.14 -27.67
C ALA A 243 -25.53 -4.23 -29.16
N ARG A 244 -24.72 -5.23 -29.55
CA ARG A 244 -24.36 -5.48 -30.97
C ARG A 244 -25.53 -6.00 -31.80
N ILE A 245 -26.42 -6.80 -31.20
CA ILE A 245 -27.62 -7.32 -31.86
C ILE A 245 -28.64 -6.18 -32.11
N ALA A 246 -28.66 -5.16 -31.27
CA ALA A 246 -29.60 -4.04 -31.33
C ALA A 246 -29.16 -2.86 -32.23
N GLY A 247 -28.05 -2.96 -32.98
CA GLY A 247 -27.57 -1.91 -33.90
C GLY A 247 -27.11 -0.59 -33.25
N ASN A 248 -27.32 -0.41 -31.95
CA ASN A 248 -26.88 0.76 -31.19
C ASN A 248 -25.47 0.53 -30.64
N ARG A 249 -24.49 1.33 -31.08
CA ARG A 249 -23.22 1.50 -30.36
C ARG A 249 -23.46 2.42 -29.16
N PRO A 250 -23.49 1.94 -27.90
CA PRO A 250 -23.53 2.85 -26.77
C PRO A 250 -22.12 3.43 -26.61
N ALA A 251 -21.98 4.75 -26.84
CA ALA A 251 -20.75 5.51 -26.60
C ALA A 251 -20.54 5.80 -25.10
N VAL A 252 -20.73 4.80 -24.24
CA VAL A 252 -20.35 4.92 -22.82
C VAL A 252 -18.93 4.42 -22.70
N ASN A 253 -17.98 5.34 -22.59
CA ASN A 253 -16.59 5.05 -22.24
C ASN A 253 -16.56 4.31 -20.89
N LEU A 254 -16.61 2.98 -20.93
CA LEU A 254 -16.41 2.18 -19.73
C LEU A 254 -15.00 2.49 -19.19
N PRO A 255 -14.89 2.92 -17.91
CA PRO A 255 -13.61 3.36 -17.36
C PRO A 255 -12.61 2.20 -17.43
N GLY A 256 -11.41 2.50 -17.91
CA GLY A 256 -10.34 1.51 -18.09
C GLY A 256 -9.88 0.91 -16.76
N TRP A 257 -9.94 1.72 -15.71
CA TRP A 257 -9.73 1.32 -14.33
C TRP A 257 -11.04 1.39 -13.53
N ARG A 258 -11.27 0.41 -12.65
CA ARG A 258 -12.39 0.41 -11.70
C ARG A 258 -11.86 0.41 -10.28
N TYR A 259 -12.51 1.14 -9.39
CA TYR A 259 -12.18 1.11 -7.97
C TYR A 259 -13.11 0.15 -7.23
N SER A 260 -12.55 -0.74 -6.44
CA SER A 260 -13.29 -1.56 -5.50
C SER A 260 -12.43 -1.77 -4.27
N LYS A 261 -13.01 -1.61 -3.08
CA LYS A 261 -12.42 -2.17 -1.86
C LYS A 261 -10.94 -1.74 -1.62
N GLY A 262 -10.57 -0.49 -1.87
CA GLY A 262 -9.18 -0.01 -1.67
C GLY A 262 -8.19 -0.34 -2.79
N THR A 263 -8.68 -0.85 -3.91
CA THR A 263 -7.87 -1.35 -5.02
C THR A 263 -8.41 -0.82 -6.35
N PHE A 264 -7.52 -0.46 -7.26
CA PHE A 264 -7.84 -0.20 -8.65
C PHE A 264 -7.61 -1.44 -9.50
N HIS A 265 -8.57 -1.78 -10.36
CA HIS A 265 -8.59 -2.96 -11.21
C HIS A 265 -8.62 -2.52 -12.68
N SER A 266 -7.79 -3.12 -13.52
CA SER A 266 -7.84 -2.96 -14.97
C SER A 266 -7.72 -4.31 -15.68
N GLN A 267 -8.43 -4.44 -16.79
CA GLN A 267 -8.33 -5.56 -17.74
C GLN A 267 -8.41 -5.06 -19.18
N ARG A 268 -8.00 -3.81 -19.41
CA ARG A 268 -8.05 -3.16 -20.72
C ARG A 268 -6.71 -2.59 -21.11
N SER A 269 -6.26 -2.93 -22.31
CA SER A 269 -5.09 -2.30 -22.90
C SER A 269 -5.30 -0.78 -23.06
N GLY A 270 -4.28 -0.03 -22.70
CA GLY A 270 -4.27 1.43 -22.77
C GLY A 270 -5.04 2.12 -21.65
N ALA A 271 -5.58 1.41 -20.66
CA ALA A 271 -6.30 2.04 -19.54
C ALA A 271 -5.35 2.91 -18.72
N MET A 272 -5.71 4.18 -18.51
CA MET A 272 -4.93 5.15 -17.75
C MET A 272 -5.67 5.62 -16.50
N LEU A 273 -4.95 5.70 -15.38
CA LEU A 273 -5.42 6.25 -14.11
C LEU A 273 -4.41 7.28 -13.62
N ALA A 274 -4.83 8.54 -13.49
CA ALA A 274 -3.91 9.66 -13.29
C ALA A 274 -4.29 10.57 -12.12
N ARG A 275 -3.29 11.03 -11.36
CA ARG A 275 -3.47 11.99 -10.26
C ARG A 275 -2.29 12.98 -10.17
N ASN A 276 -2.55 14.24 -9.79
CA ASN A 276 -1.52 15.22 -9.44
C ASN A 276 -1.28 15.20 -7.93
N PHE A 277 -0.02 15.37 -7.54
CA PHE A 277 0.43 15.40 -6.14
C PHE A 277 1.48 16.49 -5.94
N GLU A 278 1.69 16.97 -4.73
CA GLU A 278 2.78 17.92 -4.46
C GLU A 278 4.12 17.16 -4.34
N LEU A 279 4.71 16.76 -5.47
CA LEU A 279 5.93 15.94 -5.49
C LEU A 279 7.16 16.79 -5.12
N THR A 280 7.90 16.36 -4.09
CA THR A 280 9.15 17.01 -3.66
C THR A 280 10.32 16.67 -4.60
N ASP A 281 11.49 17.27 -4.35
CA ASP A 281 12.72 17.01 -5.12
C ASP A 281 13.34 15.65 -4.83
N LYS A 282 13.03 15.08 -3.67
CA LYS A 282 13.37 13.70 -3.32
C LYS A 282 12.10 12.98 -2.91
N VAL A 283 11.54 12.19 -3.83
CA VAL A 283 10.29 11.45 -3.58
C VAL A 283 10.51 9.94 -3.66
N ARG A 284 9.88 9.22 -2.73
CA ARG A 284 9.68 7.78 -2.75
C ARG A 284 8.20 7.52 -3.06
N ILE A 285 7.97 6.68 -4.06
CA ILE A 285 6.63 6.26 -4.48
C ILE A 285 6.55 4.76 -4.34
N ASP A 286 5.60 4.27 -3.57
CA ASP A 286 5.35 2.86 -3.36
C ASP A 286 3.93 2.47 -3.77
N PHE A 287 3.76 1.26 -4.29
CA PHE A 287 2.44 0.66 -4.52
C PHE A 287 2.55 -0.85 -4.67
N ASN A 288 1.45 -1.56 -4.43
CA ASN A 288 1.33 -2.98 -4.76
C ASN A 288 0.81 -3.12 -6.18
N LEU A 289 1.51 -3.92 -6.99
CA LEU A 289 1.06 -4.38 -8.29
C LEU A 289 0.76 -5.88 -8.19
N ALA A 290 -0.47 -6.28 -8.47
CA ALA A 290 -0.85 -7.68 -8.62
C ALA A 290 -1.29 -7.98 -10.04
N TRP A 291 -1.02 -9.18 -10.52
CA TRP A 291 -1.31 -9.62 -11.88
C TRP A 291 -1.81 -11.06 -11.92
N ASP A 292 -2.59 -11.35 -12.96
CA ASP A 292 -2.91 -12.70 -13.37
C ASP A 292 -2.49 -12.89 -14.83
N ASN A 293 -1.70 -13.93 -15.08
CA ASN A 293 -0.96 -14.16 -16.32
C ASN A 293 0.10 -13.07 -16.66
N TYR A 294 0.60 -13.05 -17.89
CA TYR A 294 1.58 -12.06 -18.33
C TYR A 294 1.04 -10.63 -18.25
N PHE A 295 1.71 -9.75 -17.52
CA PHE A 295 1.37 -8.33 -17.48
C PHE A 295 2.35 -7.46 -18.28
N SER A 296 1.84 -6.36 -18.81
CA SER A 296 2.65 -5.23 -19.25
C SER A 296 2.07 -3.96 -18.64
N PHE A 297 2.91 -3.24 -17.91
CA PHE A 297 2.51 -2.11 -17.09
C PHE A 297 3.45 -0.93 -17.33
N ALA A 298 2.90 0.28 -17.34
CA ALA A 298 3.68 1.51 -17.32
C ALA A 298 3.23 2.44 -16.20
N PHE A 299 4.20 3.06 -15.56
CA PHE A 299 4.02 4.06 -14.53
C PHE A 299 4.72 5.35 -14.96
N ASN A 300 3.94 6.39 -15.25
CA ASN A 300 4.46 7.71 -15.53
C ASN A 300 4.53 8.52 -14.24
N PHE A 301 5.58 9.32 -14.09
CA PHE A 301 5.77 10.18 -12.92
C PHE A 301 6.53 11.46 -13.31
N PHE A 302 6.34 12.50 -12.49
CA PHE A 302 6.71 13.88 -12.81
C PHE A 302 6.21 14.38 -14.18
N THR A 303 5.02 13.92 -14.59
CA THR A 303 4.45 14.28 -15.90
C THR A 303 3.66 15.58 -15.83
N ASP A 304 3.84 16.45 -16.83
CA ASP A 304 3.08 17.69 -17.03
C ASP A 304 1.80 17.49 -17.86
N LYS A 305 1.56 16.28 -18.38
CA LYS A 305 0.32 15.89 -19.09
C LYS A 305 -0.12 14.49 -18.71
N PHE A 306 -1.43 14.26 -18.61
CA PHE A 306 -1.99 12.90 -18.52
C PHE A 306 -2.10 12.25 -19.87
N SER A 307 -0.93 12.01 -20.46
CA SER A 307 -0.75 11.30 -21.71
C SER A 307 0.39 10.30 -21.53
N GLN A 308 0.33 9.19 -22.24
CA GLN A 308 1.39 8.19 -22.17
C GLN A 308 2.72 8.73 -22.73
N TYR A 309 2.68 9.61 -23.74
CA TYR A 309 3.87 10.00 -24.52
C TYR A 309 4.04 11.51 -24.76
N GLN A 310 3.00 12.33 -24.58
CA GLN A 310 3.00 13.73 -25.05
C GLN A 310 3.45 14.76 -24.01
N GLY A 311 3.87 14.33 -22.82
CA GLY A 311 4.30 15.18 -21.72
C GLY A 311 5.81 15.05 -21.41
N HIS A 312 6.34 16.07 -20.75
CA HIS A 312 7.65 16.00 -20.11
C HIS A 312 7.55 15.15 -18.85
N GLY A 313 8.41 14.14 -18.70
CA GLY A 313 8.43 13.29 -17.52
C GLY A 313 9.26 12.04 -17.70
N TYR A 314 8.93 11.04 -16.88
CA TYR A 314 9.54 9.72 -16.88
C TYR A 314 8.47 8.63 -16.91
N GLN A 315 8.81 7.49 -17.51
CA GLN A 315 7.95 6.31 -17.59
C GLN A 315 8.75 5.07 -17.24
N LEU A 316 8.41 4.45 -16.11
CA LEU A 316 8.84 3.10 -15.78
C LEU A 316 7.94 2.11 -16.54
N ARG A 317 8.53 1.23 -17.34
CA ARG A 317 7.82 0.08 -17.92
C ARG A 317 8.26 -1.20 -17.24
N LEU A 318 7.30 -1.96 -16.74
CA LEU A 318 7.51 -3.25 -16.10
C LEU A 318 6.74 -4.33 -16.84
N ASP A 319 7.38 -5.49 -16.95
CA ASP A 319 6.74 -6.76 -17.31
C ASP A 319 7.30 -7.88 -16.43
N THR A 320 6.89 -9.12 -16.69
CA THR A 320 7.31 -10.29 -15.91
C THR A 320 8.82 -10.53 -15.92
N SER A 321 9.57 -9.96 -16.87
CA SER A 321 11.00 -10.19 -17.06
C SER A 321 11.87 -8.95 -16.91
N ASN A 322 11.36 -7.76 -17.25
CA ASN A 322 12.17 -6.57 -17.47
C ASN A 322 11.60 -5.33 -16.76
N ALA A 323 12.53 -4.43 -16.45
CA ALA A 323 12.25 -3.08 -16.00
C ALA A 323 13.02 -2.08 -16.87
N TYR A 324 12.30 -1.13 -17.47
CA TYR A 324 12.87 -0.08 -18.31
C TYR A 324 12.49 1.29 -17.76
N LEU A 325 13.41 2.23 -17.77
CA LEU A 325 13.12 3.63 -17.52
C LEU A 325 13.24 4.42 -18.81
N TYR A 326 12.19 5.19 -19.13
CA TYR A 326 12.17 6.11 -20.26
C TYR A 326 12.04 7.56 -19.79
N ARG A 327 12.68 8.46 -20.52
CA ARG A 327 12.42 9.90 -20.51
C ARG A 327 11.40 10.22 -21.59
N THR A 328 10.36 11.00 -21.29
CA THR A 328 9.33 11.41 -22.27
C THR A 328 9.45 12.90 -22.58
N SER A 329 9.42 13.30 -23.84
CA SER A 329 9.31 14.73 -24.21
C SER A 329 8.47 14.91 -25.47
N PRO A 330 7.79 16.06 -25.63
CA PRO A 330 7.01 16.33 -26.84
C PRO A 330 7.85 16.32 -28.12
N SER A 331 9.10 16.78 -28.06
CA SER A 331 9.97 16.92 -29.23
C SER A 331 10.71 15.64 -29.63
N ARG A 332 11.02 14.75 -28.68
CA ARG A 332 11.81 13.52 -28.94
C ARG A 332 11.06 12.22 -28.65
N GLY A 333 9.81 12.28 -28.18
CA GLY A 333 9.05 11.10 -27.80
C GLY A 333 9.62 10.42 -26.56
N THR A 334 9.75 9.09 -26.59
CA THR A 334 10.32 8.27 -25.51
C THR A 334 11.74 7.83 -25.81
N GLU A 335 12.67 8.12 -24.91
CA GLU A 335 14.06 7.71 -24.98
C GLU A 335 14.43 6.85 -23.75
N ASN A 336 15.20 5.78 -23.92
CA ASN A 336 15.68 4.98 -22.79
C ASN A 336 16.62 5.82 -21.91
N VAL A 337 16.49 5.66 -20.60
CA VAL A 337 17.45 6.16 -19.61
C VAL A 337 18.31 4.97 -19.22
N GLY A 338 19.45 4.78 -19.90
CA GLY A 338 20.39 3.68 -19.63
C GLY A 338 19.88 2.29 -19.99
N SER A 339 20.52 1.26 -19.44
CA SER A 339 20.18 -0.16 -19.67
C SER A 339 19.00 -0.64 -18.81
N ASN A 340 18.30 -1.67 -19.28
CA ASN A 340 17.19 -2.27 -18.54
C ASN A 340 17.66 -3.09 -17.32
N GLY A 341 16.78 -3.19 -16.32
CA GLY A 341 16.90 -4.14 -15.21
C GLY A 341 16.09 -5.40 -15.47
N ARG A 342 16.35 -6.47 -14.70
CA ARG A 342 15.54 -7.70 -14.70
C ARG A 342 14.54 -7.64 -13.55
N SER A 343 13.25 -7.67 -13.84
CA SER A 343 12.22 -7.53 -12.81
C SER A 343 12.20 -8.74 -11.87
N GLY A 344 12.39 -9.95 -12.41
CA GLY A 344 12.29 -11.20 -11.63
C GLY A 344 10.86 -11.52 -11.19
N LEU A 345 9.86 -10.98 -11.90
CA LEU A 345 8.43 -11.20 -11.64
C LEU A 345 7.88 -12.30 -12.56
N SER A 346 8.58 -13.42 -12.64
CA SER A 346 8.37 -14.46 -13.66
C SER A 346 7.16 -15.36 -13.40
N SER A 347 6.48 -15.23 -12.27
CA SER A 347 5.31 -16.04 -11.95
C SER A 347 4.11 -15.65 -12.81
N GLY A 348 3.35 -16.65 -13.27
CA GLY A 348 2.14 -16.43 -14.06
C GLY A 348 1.10 -15.62 -13.28
N ARG A 349 0.91 -15.88 -11.99
CA ARG A 349 0.11 -15.04 -11.09
C ARG A 349 1.03 -14.53 -9.98
N GLY A 350 0.85 -13.29 -9.54
CA GLY A 350 1.71 -12.75 -8.50
C GLY A 350 1.33 -11.37 -8.02
N LYS A 351 2.07 -10.91 -7.02
CA LYS A 351 1.99 -9.60 -6.42
C LYS A 351 3.40 -9.12 -6.09
N ALA A 352 3.66 -7.84 -6.28
CA ALA A 352 4.93 -7.22 -5.90
C ALA A 352 4.69 -5.83 -5.30
N ARG A 353 5.46 -5.51 -4.27
CA ARG A 353 5.65 -4.13 -3.81
C ARG A 353 6.64 -3.46 -4.74
N VAL A 354 6.19 -2.43 -5.44
CA VAL A 354 7.02 -1.58 -6.30
C VAL A 354 7.40 -0.34 -5.51
N SER A 355 8.70 -0.06 -5.40
CA SER A 355 9.22 1.14 -4.73
C SER A 355 10.15 1.89 -5.68
N ILE A 356 9.85 3.15 -5.95
CA ILE A 356 10.62 4.03 -6.84
C ILE A 356 11.13 5.20 -6.02
N PHE A 357 12.45 5.34 -5.94
CA PHE A 357 13.12 6.46 -5.30
C PHE A 357 13.63 7.40 -6.37
N VAL A 358 13.29 8.68 -6.28
CA VAL A 358 13.71 9.71 -7.23
C VAL A 358 14.48 10.78 -6.50
N ASP A 359 15.68 11.11 -6.98
CA ASP A 359 16.44 12.27 -6.55
C ASP A 359 16.62 13.21 -7.75
N LYS A 360 15.93 14.37 -7.73
CA LYS A 360 16.01 15.35 -8.82
C LYS A 360 17.40 15.97 -8.97
N ASP A 361 18.11 16.21 -7.86
CA ASP A 361 19.43 16.85 -7.87
C ASP A 361 20.48 15.92 -8.49
N GLU A 362 20.45 14.66 -8.08
CA GLU A 362 21.31 13.60 -8.61
C GLU A 362 20.82 13.05 -9.97
N LYS A 363 19.65 13.50 -10.45
CA LYS A 363 18.97 13.00 -11.66
C LYS A 363 18.88 11.48 -11.65
N SER A 364 18.62 10.90 -10.48
CA SER A 364 18.70 9.46 -10.26
C SER A 364 17.35 8.85 -9.93
N PHE A 365 17.18 7.61 -10.34
CA PHE A 365 15.96 6.83 -10.19
C PHE A 365 16.33 5.43 -9.78
N THR A 366 15.85 4.97 -8.62
CA THR A 366 16.12 3.63 -8.13
C THR A 366 14.82 2.85 -8.02
N LEU A 367 14.79 1.67 -8.63
CA LEU A 367 13.70 0.73 -8.52
C LEU A 367 14.06 -0.41 -7.58
N ARG A 368 13.18 -0.65 -6.60
CA ARG A 368 13.14 -1.88 -5.81
C ARG A 368 11.82 -2.62 -6.06
N LEU A 369 11.89 -3.94 -6.09
CA LEU A 369 10.74 -4.84 -6.17
C LEU A 369 10.83 -5.81 -5.00
N ASN A 370 9.81 -5.84 -4.13
CA ASN A 370 9.82 -6.62 -2.89
C ASN A 370 11.10 -6.38 -2.08
N ASP A 371 11.45 -5.11 -1.90
CA ASP A 371 12.68 -4.64 -1.23
C ASP A 371 14.00 -5.08 -1.89
N ARG A 372 13.98 -5.83 -3.00
CA ARG A 372 15.19 -6.14 -3.77
C ARG A 372 15.54 -5.00 -4.72
N LEU A 373 16.78 -4.49 -4.65
CA LEU A 373 17.31 -3.54 -5.65
C LEU A 373 17.33 -4.19 -7.03
N ILE A 374 16.65 -3.55 -7.99
CA ILE A 374 16.62 -4.00 -9.38
C ILE A 374 17.60 -3.20 -10.23
N LYS A 375 17.52 -1.87 -10.13
CA LYS A 375 18.34 -0.96 -10.94
C LYS A 375 18.32 0.44 -10.37
N THR A 376 19.45 1.13 -10.50
CA THR A 376 19.55 2.58 -10.40
C THR A 376 19.92 3.15 -11.76
N TRP A 377 19.16 4.13 -12.22
CA TRP A 377 19.39 4.88 -13.45
C TRP A 377 19.81 6.31 -13.10
N LYS A 378 20.68 6.90 -13.92
CA LYS A 378 21.05 8.32 -13.85
C LYS A 378 20.82 8.94 -15.22
N ASP A 379 20.02 10.00 -15.30
CA ASP A 379 19.73 10.68 -16.56
C ASP A 379 20.85 11.66 -16.89
N ALA A 380 21.75 11.24 -17.78
CA ALA A 380 22.88 12.05 -18.25
C ALA A 380 22.44 13.31 -19.01
N LYS A 381 21.19 13.37 -19.50
CA LYS A 381 20.62 14.53 -20.20
C LYS A 381 19.95 15.53 -19.22
N GLY A 382 20.11 15.33 -17.91
CA GLY A 382 19.51 16.17 -16.87
C GLY A 382 18.09 15.76 -16.49
N PHE A 383 17.51 16.36 -15.46
CA PHE A 383 16.15 16.00 -15.04
C PHE A 383 15.10 16.56 -16.01
N ASN A 384 14.10 15.76 -16.36
CA ASN A 384 13.08 16.10 -17.38
C ASN A 384 11.66 16.24 -16.85
N GLY A 385 11.44 15.94 -15.57
CA GLY A 385 10.12 16.11 -14.97
C GLY A 385 9.77 17.59 -14.90
N ARG A 386 8.61 17.97 -15.46
CA ARG A 386 8.11 19.35 -15.44
C ARG A 386 6.72 19.49 -14.80
N GLY A 387 6.19 18.38 -14.31
CA GLY A 387 4.91 18.37 -13.64
C GLY A 387 4.91 17.43 -12.45
N ASP A 388 3.73 17.35 -11.86
CA ASP A 388 3.43 16.73 -10.58
C ASP A 388 2.49 15.52 -10.74
N GLY A 389 2.26 15.14 -12.00
CA GLY A 389 1.39 14.06 -12.38
C GLY A 389 2.05 12.70 -12.22
N ILE A 390 1.26 11.73 -11.80
CA ILE A 390 1.54 10.31 -11.97
C ILE A 390 0.43 9.64 -12.78
N ILE A 391 0.76 8.59 -13.54
CA ILE A 391 -0.20 7.80 -14.33
C ILE A 391 0.12 6.32 -14.22
N PHE A 392 -0.87 5.50 -13.85
CA PHE A 392 -0.83 4.05 -13.98
C PHE A 392 -1.45 3.64 -15.32
N ILE A 393 -0.73 2.83 -16.10
CA ILE A 393 -1.15 2.44 -17.45
C ILE A 393 -1.08 0.92 -17.58
N SER A 394 -2.23 0.30 -17.83
CA SER A 394 -2.30 -1.09 -18.27
C SER A 394 -2.00 -1.15 -19.78
N ARG A 395 -1.02 -1.96 -20.19
CA ARG A 395 -0.54 -1.98 -21.59
C ARG A 395 -0.97 -3.23 -22.36
N ASN A 396 -1.70 -4.13 -21.72
CA ASN A 396 -2.36 -5.27 -22.35
C ASN A 396 -3.74 -5.48 -21.70
N SER A 397 -4.49 -6.47 -22.16
CA SER A 397 -5.82 -6.76 -21.62
C SER A 397 -5.80 -7.82 -20.51
N GLN A 398 -4.62 -8.16 -19.97
CA GLN A 398 -4.52 -9.09 -18.84
C GLN A 398 -4.86 -8.36 -17.54
N PRO A 399 -5.52 -9.03 -16.57
CA PRO A 399 -5.91 -8.41 -15.31
C PRO A 399 -4.69 -7.89 -14.53
N ILE A 400 -4.76 -6.63 -14.11
CA ILE A 400 -3.84 -6.04 -13.13
C ILE A 400 -4.61 -5.28 -12.05
N ARG A 401 -4.02 -5.26 -10.84
CA ARG A 401 -4.53 -4.54 -9.68
C ARG A 401 -3.45 -3.65 -9.08
N ILE A 402 -3.83 -2.43 -8.70
CA ILE A 402 -2.97 -1.47 -7.99
C ILE A 402 -3.62 -1.13 -6.64
N SER A 403 -2.87 -1.27 -5.56
CA SER A 403 -3.32 -0.90 -4.20
C SER A 403 -2.19 -0.32 -3.36
N GLU A 404 -2.51 0.18 -2.17
CA GLU A 404 -1.53 0.64 -1.17
C GLU A 404 -0.51 1.63 -1.75
N ILE A 405 -1.00 2.60 -2.52
CA ILE A 405 -0.20 3.68 -3.09
C ILE A 405 0.21 4.61 -1.95
N GLU A 406 1.51 4.81 -1.80
CA GLU A 406 2.12 5.72 -0.83
C GLU A 406 3.11 6.64 -1.55
N ILE A 407 3.06 7.94 -1.26
CA ILE A 407 3.99 8.93 -1.79
C ILE A 407 4.56 9.67 -0.61
N THR A 408 5.88 9.60 -0.45
CA THR A 408 6.60 10.20 0.68
C THR A 408 7.81 10.95 0.18
N GLU A 409 8.19 12.01 0.88
CA GLU A 409 9.53 12.57 0.72
C GLU A 409 10.57 11.59 1.26
N TRP A 410 11.72 11.44 0.61
CA TRP A 410 12.83 10.65 1.15
C TRP A 410 14.10 11.48 1.22
N ASP A 411 15.07 10.98 1.98
CA ASP A 411 16.27 11.69 2.39
C ASP A 411 17.43 11.58 1.39
N GLY A 412 17.18 11.09 0.18
CA GLY A 412 18.22 10.81 -0.81
C GLY A 412 19.10 9.61 -0.48
N ARG A 413 18.83 8.89 0.63
CA ARG A 413 19.62 7.75 1.10
C ARG A 413 18.85 6.44 0.97
N LEU A 414 19.27 5.61 0.03
CA LEU A 414 18.54 4.37 -0.29
C LEU A 414 18.61 3.44 0.91
N PRO A 415 17.48 2.85 1.34
CA PRO A 415 17.52 1.69 2.22
C PRO A 415 18.12 0.56 1.37
N GLU A 416 19.42 0.34 1.54
CA GLU A 416 20.22 -0.64 0.81
C GLU A 416 20.57 -0.37 -0.67
N GLY A 417 21.88 -0.40 -0.97
CA GLY A 417 22.39 -0.70 -2.32
C GLY A 417 22.83 0.47 -3.21
N GLY A 418 23.22 1.63 -2.66
CA GLY A 418 23.71 2.76 -3.47
C GLY A 418 24.89 3.57 -2.93
N SER A 419 25.36 3.28 -1.71
CA SER A 419 26.50 3.93 -1.07
C SER A 419 27.59 2.91 -0.75
N ALA A 420 28.81 3.38 -0.47
CA ALA A 420 29.79 2.59 0.27
C ALA A 420 29.08 2.03 1.53
N ARG A 421 29.19 0.71 1.72
CA ARG A 421 28.61 -0.01 2.85
C ARG A 421 29.74 -0.56 3.69
N GLY A 422 29.55 -0.59 5.00
CA GLY A 422 30.38 -1.40 5.88
C GLY A 422 30.33 -2.86 5.45
N ASP A 423 31.45 -3.57 5.62
CA ASP A 423 31.57 -5.00 5.30
C ASP A 423 30.86 -5.91 6.32
N GLY A 424 30.13 -5.32 7.27
CA GLY A 424 29.43 -6.00 8.36
C GLY A 424 30.36 -6.51 9.48
N LYS A 425 31.68 -6.27 9.40
CA LYS A 425 32.64 -6.73 10.42
C LYS A 425 32.88 -5.71 11.52
N ALA A 426 32.68 -4.43 11.21
CA ALA A 426 32.78 -3.29 12.11
C ALA A 426 31.57 -2.35 11.90
N ASP A 427 31.38 -1.40 12.81
CA ASP A 427 30.48 -0.27 12.54
C ASP A 427 31.11 0.61 11.45
N PHE A 428 30.27 1.25 10.67
CA PHE A 428 30.67 2.00 9.48
C PHE A 428 29.97 3.35 9.46
N VAL A 429 30.75 4.41 9.28
CA VAL A 429 30.27 5.79 9.24
C VAL A 429 30.47 6.32 7.84
N GLU A 430 29.38 6.71 7.18
CA GLU A 430 29.40 7.46 5.93
C GLU A 430 29.20 8.95 6.25
N PHE A 431 30.14 9.78 5.82
CA PHE A 431 30.08 11.22 6.00
C PHE A 431 29.20 11.89 4.91
N THR A 432 28.75 13.11 5.17
CA THR A 432 27.90 13.88 4.24
C THR A 432 28.58 14.17 2.89
N ASN A 433 29.92 14.18 2.86
CA ASN A 433 30.73 14.32 1.65
C ASN A 433 31.02 12.98 0.93
N LYS A 434 30.41 11.87 1.37
CA LYS A 434 30.58 10.49 0.84
C LYS A 434 31.91 9.80 1.19
N ASP A 435 32.78 10.44 1.97
CA ASP A 435 33.89 9.76 2.63
C ASP A 435 33.37 8.81 3.71
N ASN A 436 34.21 7.89 4.17
CA ASN A 436 33.80 6.93 5.20
C ASN A 436 34.91 6.57 6.17
N LEU A 437 34.49 5.99 7.31
CA LEU A 437 35.34 5.50 8.38
C LEU A 437 34.72 4.25 8.99
N SER A 438 35.53 3.22 9.20
CA SER A 438 35.11 1.97 9.89
C SER A 438 35.74 1.90 11.28
N GLY A 439 35.02 1.34 12.24
CA GLY A 439 35.49 1.21 13.62
C GLY A 439 34.40 0.68 14.55
N THR A 440 34.61 0.81 15.86
CA THR A 440 33.59 0.52 16.87
C THR A 440 32.98 1.82 17.35
N LEU A 441 31.67 1.98 17.23
CA LEU A 441 30.96 3.13 17.78
C LEU A 441 31.11 3.12 19.31
N VAL A 442 31.74 4.16 19.87
CA VAL A 442 31.93 4.31 21.31
C VAL A 442 30.75 5.07 21.92
N GLY A 443 30.35 6.17 21.28
CA GLY A 443 29.24 6.97 21.76
C GLY A 443 29.00 8.23 20.94
N ILE A 444 27.94 8.95 21.30
CA ILE A 444 27.58 10.24 20.72
C ILE A 444 27.20 11.15 21.87
N LYS A 445 27.93 12.24 22.05
CA LYS A 445 27.69 13.20 23.14
C LYS A 445 28.15 14.59 22.71
N ARG A 446 27.46 15.64 23.19
CA ARG A 446 27.83 17.05 22.91
C ARG A 446 27.98 17.35 21.41
N GLY A 447 27.12 16.77 20.58
CA GLY A 447 27.15 16.98 19.13
C GLY A 447 28.34 16.35 18.40
N ARG A 448 29.08 15.45 19.05
CA ARG A 448 30.16 14.69 18.43
C ARG A 448 29.93 13.19 18.54
N LEU A 449 30.31 12.51 17.47
CA LEU A 449 30.42 11.07 17.33
C LEU A 449 31.83 10.64 17.72
N SER A 450 31.95 9.65 18.59
CA SER A 450 33.22 9.04 18.98
C SER A 450 33.29 7.62 18.42
N ILE A 451 34.31 7.34 17.61
CA ILE A 451 34.51 6.04 16.98
C ILE A 451 35.95 5.56 17.17
N ASP A 452 36.10 4.34 17.70
CA ASP A 452 37.40 3.68 17.81
C ASP A 452 37.72 2.98 16.48
N ALA A 453 38.59 3.60 15.68
CA ALA A 453 39.04 3.08 14.39
C ALA A 453 40.38 2.33 14.47
N GLY A 454 40.82 1.93 15.68
CA GLY A 454 42.09 1.22 15.89
C GLY A 454 43.32 2.13 15.99
N PHE A 455 43.12 3.43 16.27
CA PHE A 455 44.16 4.37 16.64
C PHE A 455 44.35 4.40 18.17
N ASP A 456 45.37 5.10 18.67
CA ASP A 456 45.62 5.24 20.11
C ASP A 456 44.45 5.93 20.84
N ASP A 457 43.81 6.91 20.19
CA ASP A 457 42.63 7.62 20.70
C ASP A 457 41.42 7.46 19.74
N PRO A 458 40.17 7.42 20.25
CA PRO A 458 38.97 7.46 19.42
C PRO A 458 38.90 8.72 18.54
N VAL A 459 38.42 8.55 17.32
CA VAL A 459 38.21 9.65 16.37
C VAL A 459 36.92 10.37 16.73
N GLU A 460 37.01 11.68 16.95
CA GLU A 460 35.87 12.56 17.23
C GLU A 460 35.39 13.27 15.97
N VAL A 461 34.13 13.07 15.60
CA VAL A 461 33.52 13.65 14.39
C VAL A 461 32.32 14.52 14.75
N PRO A 462 32.26 15.79 14.31
CA PRO A 462 31.06 16.62 14.43
C PRO A 462 29.84 15.96 13.76
N MET A 463 28.69 15.91 14.46
CA MET A 463 27.48 15.23 13.97
C MET A 463 26.95 15.80 12.65
N GLU A 464 27.22 17.07 12.33
CA GLU A 464 26.89 17.71 11.04
C GLU A 464 27.62 17.09 9.84
N ARG A 465 28.76 16.43 10.08
CA ARG A 465 29.50 15.69 9.05
C ARG A 465 29.03 14.26 8.92
N VAL A 466 28.25 13.74 9.87
CA VAL A 466 27.78 12.36 9.88
C VAL A 466 26.54 12.23 9.01
N GLY A 467 26.64 11.46 7.94
CA GLY A 467 25.52 11.17 7.05
C GLY A 467 24.74 9.93 7.52
N ARG A 468 25.44 8.83 7.74
CA ARG A 468 24.86 7.55 8.18
C ARG A 468 25.86 6.79 9.04
N ILE A 469 25.34 6.04 10.00
CA ILE A 469 26.07 5.04 10.76
C ILE A 469 25.37 3.70 10.50
N ASP A 470 26.06 2.79 9.83
CA ASP A 470 25.65 1.39 9.67
C ASP A 470 26.30 0.58 10.79
N LEU A 471 25.50 -0.10 11.60
CA LEU A 471 26.00 -0.85 12.74
C LEU A 471 26.25 -2.29 12.33
N LYS A 472 27.33 -2.86 12.87
CA LYS A 472 27.54 -4.30 12.83
C LYS A 472 26.34 -4.99 13.49
N SER A 473 25.81 -6.02 12.82
CA SER A 473 24.76 -6.85 13.39
C SER A 473 25.26 -7.53 14.66
N ARG A 474 24.53 -7.31 15.76
CA ARG A 474 24.79 -7.89 17.09
C ARG A 474 23.61 -8.73 17.59
N ALA A 475 22.49 -8.74 16.87
CA ALA A 475 21.27 -9.44 17.28
C ALA A 475 21.31 -10.91 16.83
N GLU A 476 21.26 -11.84 17.78
CA GLU A 476 21.27 -13.29 17.50
C GLU A 476 19.93 -13.79 16.98
N SER A 477 18.82 -13.31 17.56
CA SER A 477 17.46 -13.56 17.06
C SER A 477 16.50 -12.49 17.55
N ILE A 478 15.56 -12.09 16.70
CA ILE A 478 14.53 -11.12 17.04
C ILE A 478 13.18 -11.83 17.14
N PRO A 479 12.47 -11.75 18.28
CA PRO A 479 11.12 -12.30 18.40
C PRO A 479 10.17 -11.73 17.35
N SER A 480 9.40 -12.61 16.71
CA SER A 480 8.30 -12.18 15.85
C SER A 480 7.19 -11.55 16.70
N THR A 481 6.46 -10.60 16.10
CA THR A 481 5.36 -9.90 16.77
C THR A 481 4.08 -10.05 15.96
N PRO A 482 2.91 -10.06 16.62
CA PRO A 482 1.64 -10.29 15.94
C PRO A 482 1.12 -9.05 15.19
N ILE A 483 1.65 -7.86 15.50
CA ILE A 483 1.14 -6.58 15.01
C ILE A 483 2.27 -5.76 14.39
N ARG A 484 1.97 -5.08 13.28
CA ARG A 484 2.82 -4.06 12.67
C ARG A 484 2.02 -2.84 12.31
N ALA A 485 2.43 -1.69 12.80
CA ALA A 485 1.84 -0.40 12.43
C ALA A 485 2.68 0.32 11.37
N THR A 486 2.00 1.07 10.51
CA THR A 486 2.55 2.11 9.65
C THR A 486 2.39 3.45 10.36
N LEU A 487 3.44 4.26 10.36
CA LEU A 487 3.44 5.56 11.03
C LEU A 487 3.07 6.69 10.04
N ARG A 488 2.42 7.76 10.52
CA ARG A 488 1.98 8.89 9.67
C ARG A 488 3.13 9.68 9.05
N ASN A 489 4.29 9.73 9.71
CA ASN A 489 5.44 10.53 9.28
C ASN A 489 6.62 9.65 8.87
N ARG A 490 6.33 8.54 8.19
CA ARG A 490 7.25 7.45 7.80
C ARG A 490 7.59 6.49 8.94
N GLY A 491 7.77 5.24 8.54
CA GLY A 491 8.28 4.19 9.40
C GLY A 491 7.28 3.07 9.63
N LYS A 492 7.79 1.99 10.18
CA LYS A 492 7.01 0.83 10.59
C LYS A 492 7.42 0.45 12.01
N LEU A 493 6.46 0.01 12.80
CA LEU A 493 6.69 -0.41 14.17
C LEU A 493 5.99 -1.74 14.43
N SER A 494 6.77 -2.76 14.77
CA SER A 494 6.30 -4.11 15.07
C SER A 494 6.27 -4.32 16.59
N TYR A 495 5.16 -4.80 17.14
CA TYR A 495 4.94 -4.86 18.59
C TYR A 495 3.87 -5.87 19.02
N THR A 496 3.82 -6.13 20.32
CA THR A 496 2.66 -6.75 20.99
C THR A 496 1.85 -5.68 21.70
N LEU A 497 0.54 -5.65 21.46
CA LEU A 497 -0.36 -4.68 22.09
C LEU A 497 -0.65 -5.08 23.54
N LYS A 498 -0.57 -4.12 24.48
CA LYS A 498 -0.95 -4.28 25.89
C LYS A 498 -2.23 -3.53 26.25
N GLY A 499 -2.55 -2.45 25.54
CA GLY A 499 -3.79 -1.72 25.74
C GLY A 499 -3.88 -0.49 24.85
N TRP A 500 -5.10 -0.05 24.58
CA TRP A 500 -5.38 1.15 23.79
C TRP A 500 -6.60 1.86 24.36
N ALA A 501 -6.37 2.98 25.03
CA ALA A 501 -7.40 3.80 25.65
C ALA A 501 -6.96 5.27 25.66
N ASP A 502 -7.92 6.20 25.61
CA ASP A 502 -7.69 7.64 25.79
C ASP A 502 -6.59 8.23 24.90
N GLY A 503 -6.52 7.78 23.65
CA GLY A 503 -5.52 8.23 22.68
C GLY A 503 -4.09 7.76 22.97
N LYS A 504 -3.90 6.86 23.95
CA LYS A 504 -2.61 6.25 24.28
C LYS A 504 -2.62 4.76 24.03
N VAL A 505 -1.51 4.27 23.51
CA VAL A 505 -1.32 2.87 23.12
C VAL A 505 -0.13 2.32 23.88
N ARG A 506 -0.37 1.35 24.77
CA ARG A 506 0.69 0.62 25.46
C ARG A 506 1.11 -0.56 24.60
N ILE A 507 2.38 -0.60 24.25
CA ILE A 507 2.96 -1.60 23.36
C ILE A 507 4.22 -2.18 23.96
N VAL A 508 4.59 -3.39 23.55
CA VAL A 508 5.89 -4.00 23.83
C VAL A 508 6.60 -4.24 22.51
N SER A 509 7.69 -3.50 22.27
CA SER A 509 8.57 -3.74 21.13
C SER A 509 9.68 -4.72 21.52
N PRO A 510 10.03 -5.70 20.67
CA PRO A 510 11.20 -6.54 20.89
C PRO A 510 12.51 -5.75 20.86
N MET A 511 12.49 -4.52 20.34
CA MET A 511 13.68 -3.69 20.16
C MET A 511 14.03 -2.81 21.37
N PHE A 512 13.01 -2.33 22.10
CA PHE A 512 13.19 -1.35 23.18
C PHE A 512 12.23 -1.54 24.36
N GLY A 513 11.49 -2.65 24.41
CA GLY A 513 10.64 -3.00 25.53
C GLY A 513 9.28 -2.29 25.54
N GLU A 514 8.70 -2.15 26.73
CA GLU A 514 7.37 -1.58 26.93
C GLU A 514 7.39 -0.05 26.89
N VAL A 515 6.45 0.54 26.15
CA VAL A 515 6.27 1.99 26.09
C VAL A 515 4.81 2.36 25.82
N ALA A 516 4.41 3.53 26.31
CA ALA A 516 3.16 4.18 25.92
C ALA A 516 3.42 5.16 24.78
N VAL A 517 2.67 5.04 23.68
CA VAL A 517 2.77 5.94 22.53
C VAL A 517 1.45 6.66 22.26
N ASP A 518 1.54 7.82 21.65
CA ASP A 518 0.39 8.58 21.19
C ASP A 518 -0.25 7.95 19.95
N GLU A 519 -1.57 7.71 19.96
CA GLU A 519 -2.25 7.02 18.87
C GLU A 519 -2.17 7.75 17.53
N SER A 520 -2.04 9.09 17.57
CA SER A 520 -2.02 9.92 16.37
C SER A 520 -0.79 9.63 15.49
N MET A 521 0.24 8.96 16.01
CA MET A 521 1.40 8.53 15.24
C MET A 521 1.06 7.48 14.18
N PHE A 522 -0.03 6.72 14.36
CA PHE A 522 -0.38 5.60 13.49
C PHE A 522 -1.27 6.03 12.32
N SER A 523 -0.95 5.56 11.12
CA SER A 523 -1.79 5.68 9.92
C SER A 523 -2.54 4.38 9.61
N ALA A 524 -1.90 3.24 9.83
CA ALA A 524 -2.51 1.93 9.68
C ALA A 524 -1.88 0.92 10.63
N ILE A 525 -2.62 -0.13 10.95
CA ILE A 525 -2.18 -1.21 11.83
C ILE A 525 -2.60 -2.52 11.21
N GLU A 526 -1.64 -3.41 11.01
CA GLU A 526 -1.84 -4.77 10.56
C GLU A 526 -1.78 -5.71 11.76
N PHE A 527 -2.79 -6.55 11.87
CA PHE A 527 -2.93 -7.53 12.94
C PHE A 527 -2.70 -8.93 12.39
N ASN A 528 -2.43 -9.86 13.31
CA ASN A 528 -2.34 -11.29 13.03
C ASN A 528 -1.40 -11.60 11.84
N LEU A 529 -0.19 -11.01 11.82
CA LEU A 529 0.74 -11.08 10.68
C LEU A 529 1.12 -12.50 10.21
N GLY A 530 0.96 -13.51 11.07
CA GLY A 530 1.21 -14.92 10.74
C GLY A 530 -0.03 -15.73 10.34
N LYS A 531 -1.23 -15.13 10.32
CA LYS A 531 -2.46 -15.86 9.97
C LYS A 531 -2.77 -15.74 8.46
N PRO A 532 -3.31 -16.81 7.83
CA PRO A 532 -3.81 -16.74 6.46
C PRO A 532 -4.85 -15.62 6.30
N ARG A 533 -4.82 -14.95 5.14
CA ARG A 533 -5.76 -13.88 4.79
C ARG A 533 -6.51 -14.28 3.54
N VAL A 534 -7.84 -14.18 3.57
CA VAL A 534 -8.64 -14.24 2.35
C VAL A 534 -8.44 -12.91 1.64
N GLU A 535 -7.53 -12.89 0.66
CA GLU A 535 -7.59 -11.83 -0.35
C GLU A 535 -8.90 -12.07 -1.10
N SER A 536 -9.83 -11.10 -1.03
CA SER A 536 -11.12 -11.21 -1.70
C SER A 536 -10.89 -11.65 -3.15
N GLU A 537 -11.31 -12.88 -3.46
CA GLU A 537 -11.47 -13.40 -4.81
C GLU A 537 -12.65 -12.66 -5.45
N ASP A 538 -12.43 -11.40 -5.84
CA ASP A 538 -13.32 -10.66 -6.73
C ASP A 538 -12.47 -9.95 -7.81
#